data_AF-A0A940PP92-F1
#
_entry.id   AF-A0A940PP92-F1
#
_cell.length_a   1.000
_cell.length_b   1.000
_cell.length_c   1.000
_cell.angle_alpha   90.00
_cell.angle_beta   90.00
_cell.angle_gamma   90.00
#
_symmetry.space_group_name_H-M   'P 1'
#
loop_
_entity.id
_entity.type
_entity.pdbx_description
1 polymer ?
#
loop_
_entity_poly.entity_id
_entity_poly.type
_entity_poly.pdbx_seq_one_letter_code
_entity_poly.pdbx_strand_id
1 'polypeptide(L)'
;MINLTIPAAHAEVCLQALEAGKHVYVEKPLAVTREEGQAILAKAREKSRLIGSAPDTFLGGGIQTCVKLIEDGWIGTPVAASVFMIGRGHEHWHPDPEFIMPRAVDRCLIWAPTI
;
A
#
# COMPACT_ATOMS: atom_id res chain seq x y z
N MET A 1 -1.76 -0.86 -17.14
CA MET A 1 -0.76 0.21 -16.98
C MET A 1 -0.09 -0.03 -15.64
N ILE A 2 1.24 0.03 -15.61
CA ILE A 2 2.02 -0.07 -14.36
C ILE A 2 2.53 1.33 -14.06
N ASN A 3 2.18 1.88 -12.89
CA ASN A 3 2.53 3.22 -12.47
C ASN A 3 3.68 3.16 -11.45
N LEU A 4 4.89 3.51 -11.88
CA LEU A 4 6.11 3.55 -11.06
C LEU A 4 6.61 4.99 -10.88
N THR A 5 5.70 5.96 -10.95
CA THR A 5 6.05 7.38 -10.74
C THR A 5 6.34 7.66 -9.26
N ILE A 6 6.67 8.90 -8.92
CA ILE A 6 6.80 9.30 -7.52
C ILE A 6 5.42 9.36 -6.83
N PRO A 7 5.33 9.18 -5.50
CA PRO A 7 4.05 9.16 -4.78
C PRO A 7 3.14 10.36 -5.09
N ALA A 8 3.71 11.56 -5.20
CA ALA A 8 2.98 12.79 -5.51
C ALA A 8 2.25 12.76 -6.87
N ALA A 9 2.71 11.94 -7.82
CA ALA A 9 2.12 11.80 -9.15
C ALA A 9 1.18 10.59 -9.27
N HIS A 10 1.11 9.72 -8.26
CA HIS A 10 0.36 8.47 -8.36
C HIS A 10 -1.12 8.70 -8.67
N ALA A 11 -1.78 9.63 -7.97
CA ALA A 11 -3.20 9.87 -8.12
C ALA A 11 -3.57 10.38 -9.51
N GLU A 12 -2.87 11.42 -9.98
CA GLU A 12 -3.09 12.02 -11.29
C GLU A 12 -2.91 10.98 -12.41
N VAL A 13 -1.79 10.26 -12.41
CA VAL A 13 -1.46 9.27 -13.45
C VAL A 13 -2.43 8.08 -13.41
N CYS A 14 -2.83 7.61 -12.22
CA CYS A 14 -3.83 6.56 -12.09
C CYS A 14 -5.18 6.99 -12.66
N LEU A 15 -5.64 8.20 -12.34
CA LEU A 15 -6.93 8.72 -12.82
C LEU A 15 -6.94 8.86 -14.35
N GLN A 16 -5.87 9.41 -14.94
CA GLN A 16 -5.74 9.52 -16.40
C GLN A 16 -5.78 8.15 -17.08
N ALA A 17 -5.08 7.15 -16.53
CA ALA A 17 -5.07 5.81 -17.11
C ALA A 17 -6.41 5.08 -16.96
N LEU A 18 -7.10 5.24 -15.84
CA LEU A 18 -8.45 4.72 -15.64
C LEU A 18 -9.45 5.39 -16.59
N GLU A 19 -9.34 6.71 -16.78
CA GLU A 19 -10.17 7.47 -17.73
C GLU A 19 -9.96 6.98 -19.17
N ALA A 20 -8.72 6.63 -19.53
CA ALA A 20 -8.37 5.97 -20.79
C ALA A 20 -8.78 4.48 -20.86
N GLY A 21 -9.55 3.99 -19.89
CA GLY A 21 -10.10 2.63 -19.86
C GLY A 21 -9.07 1.53 -19.59
N LYS A 22 -7.96 1.84 -18.91
CA LYS A 22 -6.92 0.84 -18.58
C LYS A 22 -7.11 0.30 -17.17
N HIS A 23 -6.75 -0.97 -16.97
CA HIS A 23 -6.44 -1.49 -15.64
C HIS A 23 -5.13 -0.88 -15.15
N VAL A 24 -5.02 -0.60 -13.86
CA VAL A 24 -3.86 0.08 -13.27
C VAL A 24 -3.30 -0.73 -12.11
N TYR A 25 -1.98 -0.83 -12.05
CA TYR A 25 -1.24 -1.32 -10.88
C TYR A 25 -0.18 -0.28 -10.54
N VAL A 26 -0.12 0.20 -9.30
CA VAL A 26 0.75 1.31 -8.89
C VAL A 26 1.71 0.90 -7.78
N GLU A 27 2.92 1.44 -7.79
CA GLU A 27 3.81 1.31 -6.63
C GLU A 27 3.19 1.91 -5.37
N LYS A 28 3.69 1.49 -4.20
CA LYS A 28 3.20 2.04 -2.94
C LYS A 28 3.69 3.48 -2.73
N PRO A 29 2.90 4.34 -2.08
CA PRO A 29 1.51 4.14 -1.65
C PRO A 29 0.52 4.37 -2.81
N LEU A 30 -0.71 3.81 -2.77
CA LEU A 30 -1.74 4.04 -3.82
C LEU A 30 -1.96 5.54 -4.14
N ALA A 31 -1.95 6.39 -3.11
CA ALA A 31 -2.00 7.84 -3.20
C ALA A 31 -1.38 8.48 -1.93
N VAL A 32 -1.09 9.78 -1.96
CA VAL A 32 -0.53 10.51 -0.81
C VAL A 32 -1.61 10.80 0.24
N THR A 33 -2.84 11.09 -0.19
CA THR A 33 -3.98 11.35 0.68
C THR A 33 -5.06 10.28 0.59
N ARG A 34 -5.89 10.18 1.63
CA ARG A 34 -7.03 9.24 1.64
C ARG A 34 -8.06 9.63 0.60
N GLU A 35 -8.30 10.93 0.42
CA GLU A 35 -9.27 11.51 -0.50
C GLU A 35 -8.92 11.16 -1.95
N GLU A 36 -7.65 11.32 -2.34
CA GLU A 36 -7.14 10.89 -3.64
C GLU A 36 -7.30 9.38 -3.83
N GLY A 37 -6.97 8.58 -2.81
CA GLY A 37 -7.17 7.13 -2.85
C GLY A 37 -8.63 6.75 -3.10
N GLN A 38 -9.58 7.41 -2.43
CA GLN A 38 -11.01 7.18 -2.66
C GLN A 38 -11.44 7.59 -4.07
N ALA A 39 -10.90 8.68 -4.61
CA ALA A 39 -11.19 9.12 -5.98
C ALA A 39 -10.73 8.08 -7.01
N ILE A 40 -9.54 7.50 -6.85
CA ILE A 40 -9.03 6.43 -7.72
C ILE A 40 -9.94 5.21 -7.67
N LEU A 41 -10.33 4.76 -6.46
CA LEU A 41 -11.23 3.60 -6.29
C LEU A 41 -12.61 3.85 -6.91
N ALA A 42 -13.16 5.06 -6.75
CA ALA A 42 -14.43 5.45 -7.36
C ALA A 42 -14.35 5.45 -8.89
N LYS A 43 -13.28 6.04 -9.45
CA LYS A 43 -13.07 6.07 -10.90
C LYS A 43 -12.86 4.66 -11.48
N ALA A 44 -12.14 3.79 -10.79
CA ALA A 44 -11.97 2.39 -11.21
C ALA A 44 -13.31 1.65 -11.28
N ARG A 45 -14.19 1.83 -10.28
CA ARG A 45 -15.56 1.29 -10.30
C ARG A 45 -16.39 1.87 -11.45
N GLU A 46 -16.39 3.18 -11.62
CA GLU A 46 -17.11 3.87 -12.70
C GLU A 46 -16.73 3.32 -14.09
N LYS A 47 -15.43 3.13 -14.33
CA LYS A 47 -14.89 2.67 -15.62
C LYS A 47 -14.90 1.14 -15.77
N SER A 48 -15.38 0.41 -14.76
CA SER A 48 -15.30 -1.06 -14.68
C SER A 48 -13.87 -1.57 -14.94
N ARG A 49 -12.88 -0.94 -14.31
CA ARG A 49 -11.46 -1.30 -14.37
C ARG A 49 -10.94 -1.74 -13.01
N LEU A 50 -9.87 -2.52 -13.06
CA LEU A 50 -9.16 -3.00 -11.88
C LEU A 50 -8.08 -1.99 -11.51
N ILE A 51 -7.92 -1.79 -10.20
CA ILE A 51 -6.85 -1.01 -9.60
C ILE A 51 -6.19 -1.86 -8.51
N GLY A 52 -4.86 -1.94 -8.52
CA GLY A 52 -4.07 -2.57 -7.47
C GLY A 52 -2.88 -1.68 -7.09
N SER A 53 -2.31 -1.91 -5.91
CA SER A 53 -1.10 -1.23 -5.48
C SER A 53 -0.17 -2.20 -4.77
N ALA A 54 1.14 -1.99 -4.93
CA ALA A 54 2.16 -2.64 -4.13
C ALA A 54 1.97 -2.35 -2.62
N PRO A 55 2.61 -3.11 -1.72
CA PRO A 55 3.32 -4.36 -1.99
C PRO A 55 2.34 -5.50 -2.26
N ASP A 56 2.66 -6.37 -3.22
CA ASP A 56 1.96 -7.64 -3.49
C ASP A 56 2.41 -8.77 -2.56
N THR A 57 3.21 -8.48 -1.53
CA THR A 57 3.77 -9.48 -0.60
C THR A 57 2.70 -10.33 0.07
N PHE A 58 1.49 -9.78 0.28
CA PHE A 58 0.36 -10.54 0.82
C PHE A 58 -0.11 -11.68 -0.10
N LEU A 59 0.23 -11.65 -1.39
CA LEU A 59 0.01 -12.74 -2.35
C LEU A 59 1.11 -13.81 -2.29
N GLY A 60 2.18 -13.59 -1.53
CA GLY A 60 3.24 -14.57 -1.34
C GLY A 60 2.77 -15.82 -0.59
N GLY A 61 3.32 -16.99 -0.93
CA GLY A 61 2.86 -18.28 -0.43
C GLY A 61 2.83 -18.40 1.09
N GLY A 62 3.76 -17.75 1.81
CA GLY A 62 3.75 -17.72 3.27
C GLY A 62 2.50 -17.03 3.84
N ILE A 63 2.19 -15.82 3.36
CA ILE A 63 1.01 -15.07 3.81
C ILE A 63 -0.28 -15.74 3.33
N GLN A 64 -0.34 -16.20 2.09
CA GLN A 64 -1.51 -16.93 1.58
C GLN A 64 -1.77 -18.23 2.35
N THR A 65 -0.72 -18.94 2.80
CA THR A 65 -0.87 -20.10 3.70
C THR A 65 -1.44 -19.69 5.04
N CYS A 66 -0.93 -18.62 5.66
CA CYS A 66 -1.48 -18.10 6.91
C CYS A 66 -2.95 -17.68 6.77
N VAL A 67 -3.32 -16.98 5.69
CA VAL A 67 -4.72 -16.60 5.38
C VAL A 67 -5.58 -17.85 5.31
N LYS A 68 -5.16 -18.87 4.54
CA LYS A 68 -5.89 -20.13 4.45
C LYS A 68 -6.10 -20.80 5.82
N LEU A 69 -5.06 -20.89 6.64
CA LEU A 69 -5.16 -21.52 7.97
C LEU A 69 -6.13 -20.77 8.90
N ILE A 70 -6.17 -19.44 8.80
CA ILE A 70 -7.14 -18.60 9.53
C ILE A 70 -8.56 -18.84 9.01
N GLU A 71 -8.77 -18.81 7.70
CA GLU A 71 -10.09 -19.00 7.07
C GLU A 71 -10.65 -20.41 7.31
N ASP A 72 -9.80 -21.43 7.28
CA ASP A 72 -10.16 -22.82 7.59
C ASP A 72 -10.38 -23.04 9.11
N GLY A 73 -10.11 -22.04 9.97
CA GLY A 73 -10.38 -22.10 11.40
C GLY A 73 -9.37 -22.89 12.24
N TRP A 74 -8.14 -23.12 11.75
CA TRP A 74 -7.16 -24.00 12.41
C TRP A 74 -6.72 -23.51 13.80
N ILE A 75 -6.81 -22.21 14.04
CA ILE A 75 -6.45 -21.57 15.32
C ILE A 75 -7.68 -21.05 16.08
N GLY A 76 -8.90 -21.35 15.63
CA GLY A 76 -10.13 -20.74 16.12
C GLY A 76 -10.23 -19.25 15.74
N THR A 77 -10.84 -18.44 16.60
CA THR A 77 -10.98 -16.98 16.39
C THR A 77 -9.68 -16.26 16.75
N PRO A 78 -9.03 -15.55 15.81
CA PRO A 78 -7.89 -14.71 16.14
C PRO A 78 -8.30 -13.59 17.12
N VAL A 79 -7.54 -13.40 18.20
CA VAL A 79 -7.83 -12.39 19.25
C VAL A 79 -6.80 -11.27 19.33
N ALA A 80 -5.62 -11.44 18.75
CA ALA A 80 -4.54 -10.46 18.76
C ALA A 80 -3.57 -10.69 17.59
N ALA A 81 -2.83 -9.65 17.23
CA ALA A 81 -1.73 -9.71 16.27
C ALA A 81 -0.57 -8.82 16.75
N SER A 82 0.65 -9.15 16.33
CA SER A 82 1.84 -8.33 16.55
C SER A 82 2.60 -8.19 15.24
N VAL A 83 2.99 -6.97 14.90
CA VAL A 83 3.63 -6.64 13.62
C VAL A 83 4.87 -5.80 13.90
N PHE A 84 5.98 -6.18 13.28
CA PHE A 84 7.26 -5.49 13.41
C PHE A 84 7.79 -5.20 12.01
N MET A 85 8.11 -3.92 11.74
CA MET A 85 8.88 -3.54 10.56
C MET A 85 10.29 -3.20 11.00
N ILE A 86 11.24 -4.07 10.67
CA ILE A 86 12.64 -3.93 11.07
C ILE A 86 13.46 -3.58 9.83
N GLY A 87 14.15 -2.45 9.87
CA GLY A 87 15.00 -1.98 8.78
C GLY A 87 16.03 -0.96 9.27
N ARG A 88 17.04 -0.66 8.45
CA ARG A 88 18.09 0.34 8.74
C ARG A 88 17.68 1.79 8.42
N GLY A 89 16.38 2.02 8.22
CA GLY A 89 15.87 3.28 7.69
C GLY A 89 16.04 3.43 6.17
N HIS A 90 15.31 4.38 5.59
CA HIS A 90 15.34 4.65 4.14
C HIS A 90 16.59 5.41 3.73
N GLU A 91 17.13 6.23 4.64
CA GLU A 91 18.39 6.95 4.56
C GLU A 91 19.59 6.02 4.31
N HIS A 92 19.48 4.73 4.61
CA HIS A 92 20.53 3.76 4.33
C HIS A 92 20.73 3.51 2.82
N TRP A 93 19.69 3.70 2.01
CA TRP A 93 19.69 3.32 0.60
C TRP A 93 19.22 4.43 -0.35
N HIS A 94 18.67 5.53 0.17
CA HIS A 94 18.31 6.70 -0.63
C HIS A 94 18.88 7.99 -0.02
N PRO A 95 19.63 8.81 -0.79
CA PRO A 95 20.28 10.02 -0.27
C PRO A 95 19.29 11.14 0.11
N ASP A 96 18.06 11.09 -0.40
CA ASP A 96 16.98 12.04 -0.09
C ASP A 96 15.63 11.29 0.07
N PRO A 97 15.37 10.64 1.21
CA PRO A 97 14.23 9.73 1.36
C PRO A 97 12.89 10.43 1.65
N GLU A 98 12.87 11.75 1.89
CA GLU A 98 11.68 12.45 2.40
C GLU A 98 10.47 12.37 1.47
N PHE A 99 10.69 12.32 0.15
CA PHE A 99 9.59 12.22 -0.82
C PHE A 99 8.84 10.88 -0.77
N ILE A 100 9.46 9.83 -0.20
CA ILE A 100 8.86 8.49 -0.07
C ILE A 100 7.84 8.47 1.09
N MET A 101 8.09 9.25 2.14
CA MET A 101 7.23 9.41 3.31
C MET A 101 7.15 10.90 3.71
N PRO A 102 6.29 11.70 3.06
CA PRO A 102 6.02 13.04 3.55
C PRO A 102 5.41 12.96 4.96
N ARG A 103 5.85 13.83 5.88
CA ARG A 103 5.56 13.92 7.34
C ARG A 103 4.16 13.54 7.88
N ALA A 104 3.15 13.40 7.03
CA ALA A 104 1.82 12.92 7.41
C ALA A 104 1.79 11.43 7.81
N VAL A 105 2.67 10.59 7.25
CA VAL A 105 2.76 9.15 7.59
C VAL A 105 3.58 8.85 8.85
N ASP A 106 4.44 9.77 9.30
CA ASP A 106 5.28 9.61 10.50
C ASP A 106 4.48 9.46 11.80
N ARG A 107 3.24 9.98 11.86
CA ARG A 107 2.44 9.91 13.10
C ARG A 107 1.79 8.56 13.36
N CYS A 108 1.86 7.61 12.42
CA CYS A 108 1.14 6.34 12.56
C CYS A 108 2.01 5.19 13.11
N LEU A 109 3.34 5.31 13.13
CA LEU A 109 4.21 4.20 13.55
C LEU A 109 5.52 4.69 14.22
N ILE A 110 5.42 5.39 15.35
CA ILE A 110 6.56 5.52 16.27
C ILE A 110 6.04 5.53 17.71
N TRP A 111 5.92 4.35 18.33
CA TRP A 111 6.03 4.23 19.77
C TRP A 111 7.25 3.36 20.06
N ALA A 112 8.37 4.03 20.33
CA ALA A 112 9.55 3.41 20.91
C ALA A 112 9.29 3.20 22.42
N PRO A 113 9.62 2.03 23.00
CA PRO A 113 9.65 1.88 24.44
C PRO A 113 10.85 2.65 24.99
N THR A 114 10.60 3.51 25.96
CA THR A 114 11.64 4.08 26.82
C THR A 114 12.13 3.00 27.79
N ILE A 115 13.31 2.44 27.52
CA ILE A 115 14.33 2.15 28.53
C ILE A 115 15.69 2.50 27.92
#